data_AF-A0AB39J7F5-F1
#
_entry.id   AF-A0AB39J7F5-F1
#
_cell.length_a   1.000
_cell.length_b   1.000
_cell.length_c   1.000
_cell.angle_alpha   90.00
_cell.angle_beta   90.00
_cell.angle_gamma   90.00
#
_symmetry.space_group_name_H-M   'P 1'
#
loop_
_entity.id
_entity.type
_entity.pdbx_description
1 polymer ?
#
loop_
_entity_poly.entity_id
_entity_poly.type
_entity_poly.pdbx_seq_one_letter_code
_entity_poly.pdbx_strand_id
1 'polypeptide(L)'
;MKIAQAAKQLDLSTATLRYYENIGLIRPIRRDENGVRDYTEEDIQWIEFIKCMRNAGLSIDALREYTALFIEGEDRTLSSRKRILVNERERLVDKQKEIEETIKRLDYKIESYEDIIHSYEQKLVHQLKTSSI
;
A
#
# COMPACT_ATOMS: atom_id res chain seq x y z
N MET A 1 10.25 2.09 -23.08
CA MET A 1 8.77 2.05 -23.03
C MET A 1 8.21 3.44 -22.74
N LYS A 2 7.15 3.90 -23.43
CA LYS A 2 6.59 5.24 -23.22
C LYS A 2 5.71 5.30 -21.97
N ILE A 3 5.53 6.51 -21.41
CA ILE A 3 4.82 6.68 -20.14
C ILE A 3 3.39 6.13 -20.13
N ALA A 4 2.64 6.21 -21.24
CA ALA A 4 1.28 5.69 -21.29
C ALA A 4 1.25 4.15 -21.16
N GLN A 5 2.24 3.47 -21.73
CA GLN A 5 2.40 2.02 -21.62
C GLN A 5 2.84 1.65 -20.20
N ALA A 6 3.85 2.35 -19.66
CA ALA A 6 4.32 2.14 -18.28
C ALA A 6 3.19 2.33 -17.26
N ALA A 7 2.41 3.42 -17.41
CA ALA A 7 1.25 3.71 -16.57
C ALA A 7 0.21 2.57 -16.60
N LYS A 8 -0.10 2.05 -17.80
CA LYS A 8 -1.02 0.94 -17.97
C LYS A 8 -0.50 -0.35 -17.33
N GLN A 9 0.77 -0.68 -17.54
CA GLN A 9 1.39 -1.89 -16.98
C GLN A 9 1.44 -1.85 -15.46
N LEU A 10 1.81 -0.69 -14.91
CA LEU A 10 1.95 -0.48 -13.48
C LEU A 10 0.61 -0.23 -12.77
N ASP A 11 -0.50 -0.14 -13.51
CA ASP A 11 -1.81 0.29 -13.00
C ASP A 11 -1.68 1.57 -12.17
N LEU A 12 -1.12 2.61 -12.79
CA LEU A 12 -0.93 3.94 -12.23
C LEU A 12 -1.32 4.99 -13.26
N SER A 13 -1.69 6.19 -12.80
CA SER A 13 -1.88 7.30 -13.73
C SER A 13 -0.52 7.84 -14.23
N THR A 14 -0.50 8.40 -15.45
CA THR A 14 0.69 9.10 -15.95
C THR A 14 1.08 10.28 -15.05
N ALA A 15 0.10 10.93 -14.40
CA ALA A 15 0.33 11.97 -13.42
C ALA A 15 1.04 11.43 -12.16
N THR A 16 0.69 10.24 -11.70
CA THR A 16 1.35 9.56 -10.57
C THR A 16 2.80 9.26 -10.89
N LEU A 17 3.10 8.74 -12.08
CA LEU A 17 4.48 8.49 -12.50
C LEU A 17 5.32 9.77 -12.54
N ARG A 18 4.74 10.86 -13.06
CA ARG A 18 5.40 12.19 -13.05
C ARG A 18 5.60 12.69 -11.63
N TYR A 19 4.59 12.54 -10.78
CA TYR A 19 4.65 12.95 -9.38
C TYR A 19 5.74 12.20 -8.63
N TYR A 20 5.83 10.87 -8.79
CA TYR A 20 6.86 10.05 -8.15
C TYR A 20 8.27 10.49 -8.54
N GLU A 21 8.51 10.76 -9.82
CA GLU A 21 9.81 11.27 -10.27
C GLU A 21 10.07 12.68 -9.74
N ASN A 22 9.08 13.59 -9.82
CA ASN A 22 9.23 14.99 -9.41
C ASN A 22 9.59 15.14 -7.93
N ILE A 23 9.05 14.29 -7.07
CA ILE A 23 9.37 14.30 -5.64
C ILE A 23 10.61 13.47 -5.30
N GLY A 24 11.27 12.84 -6.28
CA GLY A 24 12.44 11.99 -6.05
C GLY A 24 12.12 10.66 -5.35
N LEU A 25 10.89 10.18 -5.47
CA LEU A 25 10.49 8.85 -4.98
C LEU A 25 10.98 7.73 -5.91
N ILE A 26 11.17 8.05 -7.19
CA ILE A 26 11.86 7.21 -8.16
C ILE A 26 13.03 7.98 -8.76
N ARG A 27 13.97 7.25 -9.36
CA ARG A 27 15.11 7.84 -10.04
C ARG A 27 14.65 8.64 -11.28
N PRO A 28 15.41 9.67 -11.71
CA PRO A 28 15.12 10.37 -12.95
C PRO A 28 15.03 9.40 -14.13
N ILE A 29 13.96 9.49 -14.91
CA ILE A 29 13.72 8.60 -16.05
C ILE A 29 14.42 9.19 -17.28
N ARG A 30 15.14 8.33 -18.00
CA ARG A 30 15.81 8.71 -19.26
C ARG A 30 14.79 9.28 -20.25
N ARG A 31 15.23 10.26 -21.04
CA ARG A 31 14.46 10.79 -22.18
C ARG A 31 15.04 10.27 -23.48
N ASP A 32 14.14 10.04 -24.44
CA ASP A 32 14.52 9.75 -25.82
C ASP A 32 14.97 11.03 -26.56
N GLU A 33 15.30 10.87 -27.84
CA GLU A 33 15.69 11.97 -28.75
C GLU A 33 14.62 13.05 -28.92
N ASN A 34 13.35 12.75 -28.65
CA ASN A 34 12.23 13.68 -28.72
C ASN A 34 11.92 14.33 -27.35
N GLY A 35 12.77 14.10 -26.34
CA GLY A 35 12.58 14.62 -24.98
C GLY A 35 11.48 13.91 -24.18
N VAL A 36 10.96 12.78 -24.67
CA VAL A 36 9.90 11.99 -24.04
C VAL A 36 10.51 10.94 -23.11
N ARG A 37 9.94 10.78 -21.91
CA ARG A 37 10.36 9.75 -20.95
C ARG A 37 10.28 8.36 -21.58
N ASP A 38 11.37 7.61 -21.44
CA ASP A 38 11.53 6.27 -21.95
C ASP A 38 11.97 5.35 -20.81
N TYR A 39 11.00 4.56 -20.33
CA TYR A 39 11.13 3.66 -19.19
C TYR A 39 11.80 2.36 -19.64
N THR A 40 12.85 1.96 -18.95
CA THR A 40 13.46 0.64 -19.09
C THR A 40 12.72 -0.38 -18.23
N GLU A 41 13.01 -1.67 -18.43
CA GLU A 41 12.45 -2.72 -17.57
C GLU A 41 12.90 -2.57 -16.10
N GLU A 42 14.14 -2.11 -15.88
CA GLU A 42 14.65 -1.83 -14.54
C GLU A 42 13.87 -0.69 -13.86
N ASP A 43 13.51 0.35 -14.61
CA ASP A 43 12.67 1.43 -14.09
C ASP A 43 11.30 0.91 -13.67
N ILE A 44 10.71 -0.01 -14.44
CA ILE A 44 9.42 -0.62 -14.11
C ILE A 44 9.53 -1.42 -12.82
N GLN A 45 10.52 -2.31 -12.69
CA GLN A 45 10.75 -3.08 -11.47
C GLN A 45 10.97 -2.18 -10.25
N TRP A 46 11.70 -1.07 -10.42
CA TRP A 46 11.88 -0.08 -9.37
C TRP A 46 10.55 0.60 -8.98
N ILE A 47 9.73 0.99 -9.95
CA ILE A 47 8.43 1.62 -9.68
C ILE A 47 7.47 0.61 -9.03
N GLU A 48 7.50 -0.66 -9.43
CA GLU A 48 6.72 -1.73 -8.78
C GLU A 48 7.11 -1.90 -7.31
N PHE A 49 8.41 -1.89 -7.02
CA PHE A 49 8.92 -1.91 -5.65
C PHE A 49 8.38 -0.73 -4.84
N ILE A 50 8.52 0.50 -5.36
CA ILE A 50 8.02 1.72 -4.70
C ILE A 50 6.49 1.67 -4.52
N LYS A 51 5.75 1.23 -5.53
CA LYS A 51 4.28 1.07 -5.47
C LYS A 51 3.89 0.10 -4.36
N CYS A 52 4.53 -1.07 -4.29
CA CYS A 52 4.29 -2.08 -3.26
C CYS A 52 4.50 -1.49 -1.84
N MET A 53 5.63 -0.81 -1.64
CA MET A 53 5.96 -0.18 -0.37
C MET A 53 4.96 0.92 0.02
N ARG A 54 4.57 1.78 -0.93
CA ARG A 54 3.56 2.82 -0.70
C ARG A 54 2.20 2.23 -0.32
N ASN A 55 1.79 1.14 -0.97
CA ASN A 55 0.54 0.45 -0.67
C ASN A 55 0.54 -0.19 0.73
N ALA A 56 1.68 -0.69 1.20
CA ALA A 56 1.84 -1.18 2.57
C ALA A 56 1.79 -0.06 3.63
N GLY A 57 1.98 1.20 3.20
CA GLY A 57 1.92 2.39 4.05
C GLY A 57 3.29 2.95 4.44
N LEU A 58 4.36 2.60 3.71
CA LEU A 58 5.68 3.22 3.90
C LEU A 58 5.61 4.72 3.57
N SER A 59 6.29 5.54 4.37
CA SER A 59 6.26 7.00 4.18
C SER A 59 6.97 7.38 2.87
N ILE A 60 6.53 8.50 2.28
CA ILE A 60 7.21 9.06 1.11
C ILE A 60 8.66 9.41 1.47
N ASP A 61 8.89 9.95 2.67
CA ASP A 61 10.21 10.41 3.09
C ASP A 61 11.22 9.25 3.22
N ALA A 62 10.84 8.13 3.82
CA ALA A 62 11.71 6.96 3.93
C ALA A 62 12.10 6.39 2.55
N LEU A 63 11.13 6.33 1.63
CA LEU A 63 11.36 5.83 0.27
C LEU A 63 12.16 6.82 -0.59
N ARG A 64 12.01 8.12 -0.37
CA ARG A 64 12.86 9.16 -0.98
C ARG A 64 14.29 9.05 -0.48
N GLU A 65 14.51 8.90 0.83
CA GLU A 65 15.83 8.67 1.41
C GLU A 65 16.47 7.41 0.82
N TYR A 66 15.73 6.31 0.77
CA TYR A 66 16.19 5.07 0.15
C TYR A 66 16.59 5.26 -1.32
N THR A 67 15.80 6.01 -2.09
CA THR A 67 16.07 6.29 -3.50
C THR A 67 17.29 7.19 -3.67
N ALA A 68 17.45 8.21 -2.84
CA ALA A 68 18.63 9.08 -2.85
C ALA A 68 19.91 8.28 -2.59
N LEU A 69 19.91 7.46 -1.54
CA LEU A 69 21.02 6.56 -1.23
C LEU A 69 21.30 5.54 -2.33
N PHE A 70 20.26 5.06 -3.02
CA PHE A 70 20.46 4.19 -4.18
C PHE A 70 21.23 4.92 -5.30
N ILE A 71 20.85 6.16 -5.61
CA ILE A 71 21.47 6.96 -6.67
C ILE A 71 22.93 7.30 -6.33
N GLU A 72 23.26 7.49 -5.05
CA GLU A 72 24.63 7.75 -4.58
C GLU A 72 25.61 6.57 -4.81
N GLY A 73 25.11 5.35 -5.06
CA GLY A 73 25.93 4.19 -5.38
C GLY A 73 26.30 3.31 -4.18
N GLU A 74 26.86 2.12 -4.45
CA GLU A 74 26.89 1.01 -3.49
C GLU A 74 28.01 1.10 -2.43
N ASP A 75 29.14 1.74 -2.73
CA ASP A 75 30.36 1.65 -1.91
C ASP A 75 30.19 2.14 -0.46
N ARG A 76 29.23 3.03 -0.19
CA ARG A 76 29.03 3.63 1.15
C ARG A 76 27.58 3.59 1.65
N THR A 77 26.62 3.18 0.82
CA THR A 77 25.18 3.36 1.13
C THR A 77 24.46 2.07 1.47
N LEU A 78 25.01 0.89 1.15
CA LEU A 78 24.35 -0.41 1.34
C LEU A 78 23.85 -0.63 2.77
N SER A 79 24.67 -0.31 3.77
CA SER A 79 24.30 -0.43 5.18
C SER A 79 23.15 0.51 5.57
N SER A 80 23.17 1.75 5.08
CA SER A 80 22.10 2.72 5.34
C SER A 80 20.80 2.32 4.66
N ARG A 81 20.86 1.89 3.40
CA ARG A 81 19.71 1.36 2.64
C ARG A 81 19.08 0.16 3.34
N LYS A 82 19.91 -0.81 3.76
CA LYS A 82 19.43 -1.98 4.52
C LYS A 82 18.76 -1.56 5.82
N ARG A 83 19.33 -0.60 6.56
CA ARG A 83 18.75 -0.11 7.82
C ARG A 83 17.35 0.49 7.62
N ILE A 84 17.14 1.28 6.56
CA ILE A 84 15.80 1.82 6.23
C ILE A 84 14.80 0.68 6.03
N LEU A 85 15.16 -0.35 5.25
CA LEU A 85 14.29 -1.49 5.00
C LEU A 85 13.97 -2.30 6.26
N VAL A 86 14.94 -2.47 7.15
CA VAL A 86 14.74 -3.16 8.44
C VAL A 86 13.77 -2.37 9.32
N ASN A 87 13.98 -1.05 9.45
CA ASN A 87 13.11 -0.19 10.26
C ASN A 87 11.67 -0.18 9.74
N GLU A 88 11.47 -0.05 8.42
CA GLU A 88 10.12 -0.08 7.84
C GLU A 88 9.48 -1.47 7.95
N ARG A 89 10.26 -2.56 7.87
CA ARG A 89 9.75 -3.90 8.14
C ARG A 89 9.25 -4.03 9.58
N GLU A 90 10.00 -3.55 10.56
CA GLU A 90 9.58 -3.59 11.97
C GLU A 90 8.29 -2.80 12.18
N ARG A 91 8.19 -1.61 11.57
CA ARG A 91 6.97 -0.80 11.60
C ARG A 91 5.76 -1.51 11.00
N LEU A 92 5.95 -2.25 9.90
CA LEU A 92 4.88 -3.06 9.30
C LEU A 92 4.47 -4.24 10.19
N VAL A 93 5.42 -4.89 10.87
CA VAL A 93 5.13 -5.97 11.82
C VAL A 93 4.30 -5.47 13.00
N ASP A 94 4.60 -4.28 13.52
CA ASP A 94 3.80 -3.71 14.61
C ASP A 94 2.41 -3.29 14.14
N LYS A 95 2.30 -2.69 12.94
CA LYS A 95 1.00 -2.41 12.32
C LYS A 95 0.18 -3.68 12.07
N GLN A 96 0.82 -4.78 11.69
CA GLN A 96 0.15 -6.07 11.51
C GLN A 96 -0.50 -6.53 12.83
N LYS A 97 0.22 -6.45 13.95
CA LYS A 97 -0.33 -6.81 15.27
C LYS A 97 -1.53 -5.94 15.63
N GLU A 98 -1.45 -4.62 15.42
CA GLU A 98 -2.57 -3.69 15.68
C GLU A 98 -3.81 -4.03 14.85
N ILE A 99 -3.61 -4.38 13.57
CA ILE A 99 -4.69 -4.82 12.67
C ILE A 99 -5.30 -6.12 13.17
N GLU A 100 -4.47 -7.10 13.56
CA GLU A 100 -4.94 -8.39 14.08
C GLU A 100 -5.77 -8.22 15.37
N GLU A 101 -5.35 -7.35 16.29
CA GLU A 101 -6.12 -7.02 17.50
C GLU A 101 -7.45 -6.32 17.16
N THR A 102 -7.44 -5.44 16.17
CA THR A 102 -8.65 -4.75 15.69
C THR A 102 -9.64 -5.73 15.08
N ILE A 103 -9.17 -6.67 14.26
CA ILE A 103 -10.00 -7.72 13.67
C ILE A 103 -10.67 -8.55 14.77
N LYS A 104 -9.92 -9.01 15.78
CA LYS A 104 -10.50 -9.76 16.91
C LYS A 104 -11.62 -9.00 17.63
N ARG A 105 -11.47 -7.68 17.79
CA ARG A 105 -12.51 -6.83 18.40
C ARG A 105 -13.75 -6.72 17.50
N LEU A 106 -13.56 -6.63 16.18
CA LEU A 106 -14.65 -6.63 15.22
C LEU A 106 -15.38 -7.96 15.22
N ASP A 107 -14.67 -9.08 15.25
CA ASP A 107 -15.24 -10.43 15.29
C ASP A 107 -16.14 -10.60 16.53
N TYR A 108 -15.63 -10.25 17.72
CA TYR A 108 -16.44 -10.26 18.94
C TYR A 108 -17.69 -9.38 18.83
N LYS A 109 -17.57 -8.21 18.20
CA LYS A 109 -18.71 -7.31 18.03
C LYS A 109 -19.74 -7.90 17.05
N ILE A 110 -19.30 -8.54 15.98
CA ILE A 110 -20.15 -9.22 15.00
C ILE A 110 -20.91 -10.37 15.66
N GLU A 111 -20.22 -11.25 16.39
CA GLU A 111 -20.84 -12.36 17.15
C GLU A 111 -21.93 -11.85 18.11
N SER A 112 -21.65 -10.74 18.82
CA SER A 112 -22.67 -10.16 19.71
C SER A 112 -23.94 -9.71 19.01
N TYR A 113 -23.87 -9.36 17.71
CA TYR A 113 -25.06 -9.03 16.93
C TYR A 113 -25.82 -10.26 16.48
N GLU A 114 -25.18 -11.41 16.29
CA GLU A 114 -25.88 -12.66 15.96
C GLU A 114 -26.85 -13.05 17.08
N ASP A 115 -26.41 -12.95 18.34
CA ASP A 115 -27.27 -13.18 19.51
C ASP A 115 -28.43 -12.18 19.60
N ILE A 116 -28.16 -10.91 19.31
CA ILE A 116 -29.18 -9.86 19.31
C ILE A 116 -30.20 -10.12 18.20
N ILE A 117 -29.76 -10.41 16.99
CA ILE A 117 -30.63 -10.73 15.85
C ILE A 117 -31.51 -11.93 16.18
N HIS A 118 -30.93 -13.01 16.73
CA HIS A 118 -31.68 -14.19 17.14
C HIS A 118 -32.76 -13.87 18.17
N SER A 119 -32.43 -13.06 19.18
CA SER A 119 -33.38 -12.57 20.20
C SER A 119 -34.52 -11.74 19.60
N TYR A 120 -34.21 -10.87 18.63
CA TYR A 120 -35.23 -10.08 17.93
C TYR A 120 -36.14 -10.95 17.05
N GLU A 121 -35.58 -11.92 16.31
CA GLU A 121 -36.34 -12.85 15.48
C GLU A 121 -37.31 -13.70 16.32
N GLN A 122 -36.85 -14.23 17.47
CA GLN A 122 -37.71 -14.98 18.37
C GLN A 122 -38.89 -14.14 18.90
N LYS A 123 -38.63 -12.88 19.27
CA LYS A 123 -39.68 -11.94 19.73
C LYS A 123 -40.69 -11.64 18.63
N LEU A 124 -40.23 -11.43 17.40
CA LEU A 124 -41.09 -11.15 16.26
C LEU A 124 -42.01 -12.34 15.93
N VAL A 125 -41.47 -13.55 15.92
CA VAL A 125 -42.24 -14.80 15.71
C VAL A 125 -43.30 -14.98 16.81
N HIS A 126 -42.96 -14.67 18.07
CA HIS A 126 -43.92 -14.74 19.17
C HIS A 126 -45.07 -13.74 19.01
N GLN A 127 -44.76 -12.47 18.67
CA GLN A 127 -45.77 -11.42 18.44
C GLN A 127 -46.71 -11.73 17.27
N LEU A 128 -46.20 -12.30 16.18
CA LEU A 128 -47.01 -12.68 15.02
C LEU A 128 -47.97 -13.84 15.34
N LYS A 129 -47.56 -14.78 16.20
CA LYS A 129 -48.41 -15.89 16.66
C LYS A 129 -49.52 -15.43 17.60
N THR A 130 -49.25 -14.46 18.48
CA THR A 130 -50.26 -13.93 19.41
C THR A 130 -51.25 -12.96 18.75
N SER A 131 -50.92 -12.40 17.57
CA SER A 131 -51.79 -11.46 16.83
C SER A 131 -52.70 -12.15 15.80
N SER A 132 -52.64 -13.49 15.67
CA SER A 132 -53.46 -14.29 14.74
C SER A 132 -54.54 -15.12 15.45
N ILE A 133 -54.88 -14.77 16.70
CA ILE A 133 -55.98 -15.32 17.51
C ILE A 133 -56.92 -14.15 17.83
#